data_AF-A0AAD5GP68-F1
#
_entry.id   AF-A0AAD5GP68-F1
#
_cell.length_a   1.000
_cell.length_b   1.000
_cell.length_c   1.000
_cell.angle_alpha   90.00
_cell.angle_beta   90.00
_cell.angle_gamma   90.00
#
_symmetry.space_group_name_H-M   'P 1'
#
loop_
_entity.id
_entity.type
_entity.pdbx_description
1 polymer ?
#
loop_
_entity_poly.entity_id
_entity_poly.type
_entity_poly.pdbx_seq_one_letter_code
_entity_poly.pdbx_strand_id
1 'polypeptide(L)'
;VSKQIQQMVAFIRQEAEEKANEISVSAEEEFNIHKIQIVETDKKKIKQEFDRKTKQVDVKKKIEYSVQLNASRIKVLQAQDDLVTGMRDSASKELLNVSHNKKTYKKLIQGLIVQCLLRLKEPSVLLRCREVDLSIVESILEDSKKEYASKANVHMPMINIDKTVFLPPPLSNEDPHRPSCSGGVVLASVDGKIVFENTLDARLDAAFHKKLPEIRKALYRE
;
A
#
# COMPACT_ATOMS: atom_id res chain seq x y z
N VAL A 1 -51.92 -1.29 -100.67
CA VAL A 1 -50.65 -0.61 -100.30
C VAL A 1 -50.78 0.20 -99.00
N SER A 2 -51.64 1.23 -98.91
CA SER A 2 -51.79 2.07 -97.69
C SER A 2 -52.16 1.30 -96.40
N LYS A 3 -53.10 0.34 -96.48
CA LYS A 3 -53.49 -0.52 -95.32
C LYS A 3 -52.33 -1.38 -94.79
N GLN A 4 -51.48 -1.92 -95.66
CA GLN A 4 -50.32 -2.73 -95.25
C GLN A 4 -49.25 -1.87 -94.56
N ILE A 5 -49.04 -0.63 -95.02
CA ILE A 5 -48.10 0.31 -94.38
C ILE A 5 -48.58 0.69 -92.98
N GLN A 6 -49.89 0.95 -92.79
CA GLN A 6 -50.44 1.20 -91.45
C GLN A 6 -50.28 0.00 -90.50
N GLN A 7 -50.45 -1.22 -91.02
CA GLN A 7 -50.27 -2.45 -90.25
C GLN A 7 -48.80 -2.65 -89.83
N MET A 8 -47.85 -2.35 -90.73
CA MET A 8 -46.42 -2.35 -90.40
C MET A 8 -46.05 -1.28 -89.36
N VAL A 9 -46.61 -0.07 -89.47
CA VAL A 9 -46.36 1.00 -88.48
C VAL A 9 -46.94 0.65 -87.11
N ALA A 10 -48.12 0.00 -87.06
CA ALA A 10 -48.70 -0.48 -85.82
C ALA A 10 -47.86 -1.59 -85.17
N PHE A 11 -47.34 -2.52 -85.97
CA PHE A 11 -46.42 -3.56 -85.50
C PHE A 11 -45.13 -2.97 -84.91
N ILE A 12 -44.50 -2.02 -85.61
CA ILE A 12 -43.27 -1.36 -85.12
C ILE A 12 -43.52 -0.62 -83.80
N ARG A 13 -44.69 0.02 -83.65
CA ARG A 13 -45.07 0.68 -82.39
C ARG A 13 -45.28 -0.32 -81.25
N GLN A 14 -45.98 -1.41 -81.52
CA GLN A 14 -46.22 -2.45 -80.53
C GLN A 14 -44.92 -3.12 -80.09
N GLU A 15 -44.02 -3.42 -81.03
CA GLU A 15 -42.69 -3.98 -80.73
C GLU A 15 -41.84 -3.00 -79.90
N ALA A 16 -41.89 -1.70 -80.22
CA ALA A 16 -41.21 -0.68 -79.43
C ALA A 16 -41.80 -0.54 -78.01
N GLU A 17 -43.11 -0.68 -77.87
CA GLU A 17 -43.82 -0.59 -76.58
C GLU A 17 -43.58 -1.82 -75.70
N GLU A 18 -43.57 -3.03 -76.28
CA GLU A 18 -43.14 -4.26 -75.58
C GLU A 18 -41.70 -4.15 -75.11
N LYS A 19 -40.79 -3.67 -75.98
CA LYS A 19 -39.38 -3.51 -75.61
C LYS A 19 -39.17 -2.44 -74.54
N ALA A 20 -39.95 -1.35 -74.57
CA ALA A 20 -39.92 -0.34 -73.52
C ALA A 20 -40.42 -0.90 -72.18
N ASN A 21 -41.50 -1.69 -72.19
CA ASN A 21 -42.03 -2.35 -71.00
C ASN A 21 -41.05 -3.39 -70.45
N GLU A 22 -40.40 -4.20 -71.29
CA GLU A 22 -39.37 -5.15 -70.88
C GLU A 22 -38.20 -4.45 -70.19
N ILE A 23 -37.71 -3.34 -70.77
CA ILE A 23 -36.65 -2.52 -70.15
C ILE A 23 -37.14 -1.95 -68.81
N SER A 24 -38.38 -1.47 -68.72
CA SER A 24 -38.92 -0.91 -67.49
C SER A 24 -39.02 -1.94 -66.37
N VAL A 25 -39.54 -3.14 -66.67
CA VAL A 25 -39.66 -4.23 -65.70
C VAL A 25 -38.27 -4.72 -65.27
N SER A 26 -37.36 -4.92 -66.22
CA SER A 26 -35.98 -5.31 -65.92
C SER A 26 -35.26 -4.28 -65.04
N ALA A 27 -35.45 -2.98 -65.30
CA ALA A 27 -34.84 -1.92 -64.49
C ALA A 27 -35.41 -1.89 -63.06
N GLU A 28 -36.71 -2.17 -62.89
CA GLU A 28 -37.34 -2.22 -61.57
C GLU A 28 -36.89 -3.44 -60.75
N GLU A 29 -36.70 -4.59 -61.42
CA GLU A 29 -36.11 -5.78 -60.81
C GLU A 29 -34.67 -5.53 -60.37
N GLU A 30 -33.83 -4.98 -61.25
CA GLU A 30 -32.44 -4.63 -60.93
C GLU A 30 -32.35 -3.61 -59.79
N PHE A 31 -33.21 -2.58 -59.79
CA PHE A 31 -33.27 -1.60 -58.72
C PHE A 31 -33.57 -2.26 -57.38
N ASN A 32 -34.56 -3.17 -57.33
CA ASN A 32 -34.93 -3.85 -56.11
C ASN A 32 -33.81 -4.78 -55.60
N ILE A 33 -33.14 -5.51 -56.49
CA ILE A 33 -31.99 -6.35 -56.15
C ILE A 33 -30.86 -5.49 -55.58
N HIS A 34 -30.47 -4.41 -56.27
CA HIS A 34 -29.42 -3.52 -55.80
C HIS A 34 -29.75 -2.85 -54.47
N LYS A 35 -30.98 -2.39 -54.29
CA LYS A 35 -31.47 -1.81 -53.03
C LYS A 35 -31.32 -2.80 -51.87
N ILE A 36 -31.78 -4.04 -52.06
CA ILE A 36 -31.67 -5.10 -51.03
C ILE A 36 -30.20 -5.38 -50.73
N GLN A 37 -29.36 -5.52 -51.76
CA GLN A 37 -27.95 -5.83 -51.60
C GLN A 37 -27.19 -4.74 -50.81
N ILE A 38 -27.45 -3.46 -51.09
CA ILE A 38 -26.86 -2.34 -50.34
C ILE A 38 -27.31 -2.39 -48.88
N VAL A 39 -28.61 -2.54 -48.64
CA VAL A 39 -29.18 -2.59 -47.28
C VAL A 39 -28.62 -3.77 -46.49
N GLU A 40 -28.53 -4.96 -47.09
CA GLU A 40 -27.98 -6.14 -46.42
C GLU A 40 -26.49 -5.99 -46.12
N THR A 41 -25.72 -5.44 -47.05
CA THR A 41 -24.29 -5.19 -46.87
C THR A 41 -24.03 -4.23 -45.71
N ASP A 42 -24.76 -3.12 -45.65
CA ASP A 42 -24.58 -2.14 -44.57
C ASP A 42 -25.16 -2.63 -43.25
N LYS A 43 -26.28 -3.35 -43.25
CA LYS A 43 -26.81 -4.02 -42.06
C LYS A 43 -25.79 -5.01 -41.47
N LYS A 44 -25.08 -5.74 -42.32
CA LYS A 44 -24.01 -6.66 -41.89
C LYS A 44 -22.83 -5.91 -41.26
N LYS A 45 -22.38 -4.80 -41.85
CA LYS A 45 -21.33 -3.95 -41.26
C LYS A 45 -21.74 -3.40 -39.90
N ILE A 46 -22.95 -2.84 -39.80
CA ILE A 46 -23.50 -2.30 -38.55
C ILE A 46 -23.57 -3.38 -37.49
N LYS A 47 -24.07 -4.58 -37.83
CA LYS A 47 -24.15 -5.70 -36.87
C LYS A 47 -22.77 -6.09 -36.33
N GLN A 48 -21.75 -6.18 -37.19
CA GLN A 48 -20.38 -6.49 -36.76
C GLN A 48 -19.78 -5.41 -35.84
N GLU A 49 -20.06 -4.13 -36.11
CA GLU A 49 -19.63 -3.02 -35.28
C GLU A 49 -20.29 -3.05 -33.90
N PHE A 50 -21.61 -3.28 -33.85
CA PHE A 50 -22.35 -3.42 -32.59
C PHE A 50 -21.90 -4.65 -31.79
N ASP A 51 -21.61 -5.77 -32.44
CA ASP A 51 -21.08 -6.95 -31.76
C ASP A 51 -19.71 -6.66 -31.11
N ARG A 52 -18.83 -5.91 -31.81
CA ARG A 52 -17.55 -5.45 -31.25
C ARG A 52 -17.76 -4.51 -30.06
N LYS A 53 -18.64 -3.50 -30.20
CA LYS A 53 -18.96 -2.55 -29.12
C LYS A 53 -19.54 -3.26 -27.90
N THR A 54 -20.46 -4.20 -28.10
CA THR A 54 -21.07 -4.98 -27.02
C THR A 54 -20.01 -5.78 -26.26
N LYS A 55 -19.14 -6.50 -26.97
CA LYS A 55 -18.02 -7.22 -26.34
C LYS A 55 -17.08 -6.30 -25.57
N GLN A 56 -16.77 -5.11 -26.09
CA GLN A 56 -15.94 -4.13 -25.37
C GLN A 56 -16.61 -3.64 -24.09
N VAL A 57 -17.92 -3.37 -24.13
CA VAL A 57 -18.70 -2.97 -22.94
C VAL A 57 -18.71 -4.08 -21.89
N ASP A 58 -18.91 -5.33 -22.29
CA ASP A 58 -18.87 -6.48 -21.36
C ASP A 58 -17.52 -6.63 -20.68
N VAL A 59 -16.43 -6.47 -21.44
CA VAL A 59 -15.07 -6.51 -20.88
C VAL A 59 -14.85 -5.33 -19.92
N LYS A 60 -15.25 -4.11 -20.30
CA LYS A 60 -15.15 -2.93 -19.41
C LYS A 60 -15.93 -3.13 -18.12
N LYS A 61 -17.16 -3.66 -18.19
CA LYS A 61 -17.99 -3.97 -17.03
C LYS A 61 -17.33 -4.97 -16.08
N LYS A 62 -16.69 -6.01 -16.62
CA LYS A 62 -15.93 -6.99 -15.82
C LYS A 62 -14.71 -6.36 -15.14
N ILE A 63 -13.98 -5.50 -15.85
CA ILE A 63 -12.83 -4.77 -15.30
C ILE A 63 -13.30 -3.85 -14.17
N GLU A 64 -14.35 -3.05 -14.41
CA GLU A 64 -14.89 -2.11 -13.43
C GLU A 64 -15.37 -2.83 -12.16
N TYR A 65 -16.10 -3.93 -12.33
CA TYR A 65 -16.52 -4.78 -11.20
C TYR A 65 -15.31 -5.31 -10.41
N SER A 66 -14.28 -5.82 -11.10
CA SER A 66 -13.05 -6.31 -10.46
C SER A 66 -12.30 -5.19 -9.72
N VAL A 67 -12.20 -4.00 -10.33
CA VAL A 67 -11.57 -2.81 -9.73
C VAL A 67 -12.33 -2.38 -8.48
N GLN A 68 -13.67 -2.35 -8.53
CA GLN A 68 -14.50 -1.99 -7.39
C GLN A 68 -14.37 -3.00 -6.24
N LEU A 69 -14.30 -4.30 -6.55
CA LEU A 69 -14.09 -5.34 -5.55
C LEU A 69 -12.71 -5.21 -4.91
N ASN A 70 -11.66 -4.99 -5.70
CA ASN A 70 -10.31 -4.79 -5.18
C ASN A 70 -10.20 -3.50 -4.35
N ALA A 71 -10.82 -2.41 -4.78
CA ALA A 71 -10.88 -1.17 -4.02
C ALA A 71 -11.57 -1.37 -2.66
N SER A 72 -12.66 -2.13 -2.64
CA SER A 72 -13.35 -2.47 -1.39
C SER A 72 -12.49 -3.34 -0.48
N ARG A 73 -11.77 -4.32 -1.05
CA ARG A 73 -10.82 -5.16 -0.31
C ARG A 73 -9.67 -4.35 0.29
N ILE A 74 -9.06 -3.45 -0.50
CA ILE A 74 -7.97 -2.58 -0.03
C ILE A 74 -8.46 -1.69 1.12
N LYS A 75 -9.67 -1.13 1.03
CA LYS A 75 -10.24 -0.33 2.14
C LYS A 75 -10.37 -1.12 3.43
N VAL A 76 -10.80 -2.39 3.37
CA VAL A 76 -10.87 -3.25 4.56
C VAL A 76 -9.48 -3.52 5.11
N LEU A 77 -8.49 -3.84 4.25
CA LEU A 77 -7.11 -4.07 4.69
C LEU A 77 -6.48 -2.82 5.31
N GLN A 78 -6.75 -1.63 4.76
CA GLN A 78 -6.31 -0.36 5.33
C GLN A 78 -6.93 -0.13 6.71
N ALA A 79 -8.25 -0.29 6.85
CA ALA A 79 -8.89 -0.17 8.16
C ALA A 79 -8.35 -1.17 9.20
N GLN A 80 -8.00 -2.39 8.76
CA GLN A 80 -7.36 -3.38 9.63
C GLN A 80 -5.94 -2.96 10.04
N ASP A 81 -5.16 -2.38 9.13
CA ASP A 81 -3.82 -1.89 9.42
C ASP A 81 -3.85 -0.65 10.32
N ASP A 82 -4.82 0.25 10.12
CA ASP A 82 -5.04 1.44 10.93
C ASP A 82 -5.38 1.07 12.38
N LEU A 83 -6.20 0.04 12.61
CA LEU A 83 -6.51 -0.46 13.95
C LEU A 83 -5.27 -1.00 14.66
N VAL A 84 -4.47 -1.80 13.95
CA VAL A 84 -3.25 -2.41 14.47
C VAL A 84 -2.20 -1.34 14.77
N THR A 85 -2.07 -0.34 13.90
CA THR A 85 -1.20 0.84 14.10
C THR A 85 -1.69 1.69 15.28
N GLY A 86 -2.99 1.94 15.39
CA GLY A 86 -3.58 2.67 16.51
C GLY A 86 -3.36 1.99 17.87
N MET A 87 -3.34 0.65 17.91
CA MET A 87 -2.96 -0.10 19.12
C MET A 87 -1.49 0.11 19.49
N ARG A 88 -0.58 0.07 18.51
CA ARG A 88 0.84 0.36 18.74
C ARG A 88 1.03 1.77 19.27
N ASP A 89 0.36 2.75 18.67
CA ASP A 89 0.47 4.15 19.06
C ASP A 89 -0.10 4.39 20.47
N SER A 90 -1.17 3.67 20.84
CA SER A 90 -1.71 3.68 22.20
C SER A 90 -0.71 3.09 23.21
N ALA A 91 -0.07 1.96 22.87
CA ALA A 91 0.98 1.37 23.70
C ALA A 91 2.21 2.29 23.83
N SER A 92 2.60 2.99 22.77
CA SER A 92 3.67 4.00 22.81
C SER A 92 3.32 5.16 23.76
N LYS A 93 2.08 5.65 23.73
CA LYS A 93 1.61 6.66 24.69
C LYS A 93 1.64 6.15 26.14
N GLU A 94 1.30 4.89 26.38
CA GLU A 94 1.43 4.30 27.72
C GLU A 94 2.89 4.19 28.19
N LEU A 95 3.84 3.94 27.28
CA LEU A 95 5.27 3.89 27.63
C LEU A 95 5.80 5.23 28.14
N LEU A 96 5.25 6.36 27.69
CA LEU A 96 5.60 7.68 28.24
C LEU A 96 5.30 7.77 29.75
N ASN A 97 4.22 7.13 30.20
CA ASN A 97 3.83 7.13 31.62
C ASN A 97 4.78 6.30 32.50
N VAL A 98 5.50 5.32 31.93
CA VAL A 98 6.46 4.49 32.67
C VAL A 98 7.60 5.34 33.26
N SER A 99 7.99 6.42 32.57
CA SER A 99 9.05 7.33 33.02
C SER A 99 8.71 8.10 34.31
N HIS A 100 7.42 8.26 34.65
CA HIS A 100 6.99 9.00 35.85
C HIS A 100 7.37 8.25 37.14
N ASN A 101 7.41 6.91 37.09
CA ASN A 101 7.73 6.06 38.23
C ASN A 101 9.25 5.88 38.40
N LYS A 102 9.93 6.89 38.98
CA LYS A 102 11.40 6.93 39.12
C LYS A 102 12.04 5.64 39.68
N LYS A 103 11.42 4.99 40.68
CA LYS A 103 11.97 3.75 41.29
C LYS A 103 11.95 2.56 40.33
N THR A 104 10.84 2.36 39.64
CA THR A 104 10.67 1.26 38.67
C THR A 104 11.50 1.53 37.41
N TYR A 105 11.49 2.77 36.94
CA TYR A 105 12.27 3.21 35.78
C TYR A 105 13.78 3.11 36.03
N LYS A 106 14.26 3.42 37.24
CA LYS A 106 15.66 3.21 37.66
C LYS A 106 16.09 1.75 37.49
N LYS A 107 15.31 0.79 37.99
CA LYS A 107 15.58 -0.65 37.81
C LYS A 107 15.53 -1.08 36.34
N LEU A 108 14.60 -0.52 35.58
CA LEU A 108 14.44 -0.83 34.17
C LEU A 108 15.66 -0.34 33.35
N ILE A 109 16.10 0.91 33.54
CA ILE A 109 17.30 1.45 32.88
C ILE A 109 18.53 0.60 33.23
N GLN A 110 18.70 0.23 34.50
CA GLN A 110 19.80 -0.66 34.92
C GLN A 110 19.82 -1.95 34.09
N GLY A 111 18.68 -2.63 34.00
CA GLY A 111 18.55 -3.85 33.20
C GLY A 111 18.81 -3.64 31.71
N LEU A 112 18.36 -2.50 31.15
CA LEU A 112 18.62 -2.15 29.75
C LEU A 112 20.11 -1.94 29.49
N ILE A 113 20.83 -1.21 30.35
CA ILE A 113 22.28 -0.98 30.23
C ILE A 113 23.03 -2.31 30.28
N VAL A 114 22.73 -3.16 31.27
CA VAL A 114 23.37 -4.48 31.41
C VAL A 114 23.09 -5.36 30.19
N GLN A 115 21.87 -5.34 29.66
CA GLN A 115 21.52 -6.08 28.44
C GLN A 115 22.35 -5.62 27.23
N CYS A 116 22.54 -4.31 27.07
CA CYS A 116 23.37 -3.76 26.00
C CYS A 116 24.83 -4.17 26.15
N LEU A 117 25.39 -4.06 27.35
CA LEU A 117 26.78 -4.44 27.65
C LEU A 117 27.04 -5.92 27.34
N LEU A 118 26.12 -6.81 27.72
CA LEU A 118 26.20 -8.25 27.43
C LEU A 118 26.15 -8.57 25.93
N ARG A 119 25.54 -7.71 25.11
CA ARG A 119 25.45 -7.87 23.65
C ARG A 119 26.66 -7.30 22.93
N LEU A 120 27.14 -6.13 23.34
CA LEU A 120 28.32 -5.47 22.77
C LEU A 120 29.62 -6.19 23.13
N LYS A 121 29.78 -6.62 24.39
CA LYS A 121 31.00 -7.29 24.90
C LYS A 121 32.30 -6.53 24.63
N GLU A 122 32.24 -5.21 24.64
CA GLU A 122 33.41 -4.34 24.45
C GLU A 122 33.94 -3.80 25.79
N PRO A 123 35.26 -3.54 25.90
CA PRO A 123 35.87 -3.04 27.12
C PRO A 123 35.54 -1.56 27.41
N SER A 124 35.20 -0.79 26.38
CA SER A 124 34.83 0.62 26.49
C SER A 124 33.64 0.90 25.59
N VAL A 125 32.64 1.61 26.11
CA VAL A 125 31.39 1.92 25.40
C VAL A 125 30.96 3.37 25.67
N LEU A 126 30.31 3.96 24.67
CA LEU A 126 29.69 5.27 24.74
C LEU A 126 28.19 5.10 24.99
N LEU A 127 27.66 5.73 26.03
CA LEU A 127 26.24 5.69 26.39
C LEU A 127 25.56 7.00 26.05
N ARG A 128 24.49 6.93 25.27
CA ARG A 128 23.58 8.04 24.97
C ARG A 128 22.24 7.81 25.65
N CYS A 129 21.75 8.86 26.30
CA CYS A 129 20.46 8.88 26.98
C CYS A 129 19.75 10.22 26.71
N ARG A 130 18.51 10.35 27.16
CA ARG A 130 17.81 11.64 27.13
C ARG A 130 18.38 12.55 28.21
N GLU A 131 18.37 13.86 27.97
CA GLU A 131 18.87 14.87 28.92
C GLU A 131 18.18 14.76 30.30
N VAL A 132 16.87 14.51 30.32
CA VAL A 132 16.08 14.33 31.56
C VAL A 132 16.48 13.09 32.38
N ASP A 133 17.04 12.08 31.72
CA ASP A 133 17.39 10.79 32.34
C ASP A 133 18.84 10.75 32.83
N LEU A 134 19.64 11.79 32.56
CA LEU A 134 21.07 11.84 32.85
C LEU A 134 21.36 11.60 34.34
N SER A 135 20.65 12.29 35.23
CA SER A 135 20.79 12.14 36.68
C SER A 135 20.49 10.71 37.17
N ILE A 136 19.53 10.04 36.52
CA ILE A 136 19.14 8.67 36.85
C ILE A 136 20.24 7.71 36.39
N VAL A 137 20.71 7.86 35.15
CA VAL A 137 21.75 7.03 34.54
C VAL A 137 23.07 7.12 35.31
N GLU A 138 23.51 8.33 35.69
CA GLU A 138 24.73 8.53 36.50
C GLU A 138 24.64 7.79 37.84
N SER A 139 23.47 7.78 38.47
CA SER A 139 23.25 7.07 39.76
C SER A 139 23.23 5.54 39.66
N ILE A 140 23.10 4.99 38.44
CA ILE A 140 22.95 3.54 38.18
C ILE A 140 24.21 2.94 37.53
N LEU A 141 25.11 3.80 37.04
CA LEU A 141 26.25 3.39 36.24
C LEU A 141 27.15 2.39 36.98
N GLU A 142 27.46 2.67 38.25
CA GLU A 142 28.33 1.82 39.07
C GLU A 142 27.67 0.48 39.41
N ASP A 143 26.37 0.48 39.69
CA ASP A 143 25.61 -0.75 39.94
C ASP A 143 25.53 -1.62 38.68
N SER A 144 25.34 -1.00 37.51
CA SER A 144 25.29 -1.70 36.21
C SER A 144 26.63 -2.33 35.85
N LYS A 145 27.75 -1.64 36.11
CA LYS A 145 29.10 -2.18 35.87
C LYS A 145 29.36 -3.41 36.74
N LYS A 146 28.99 -3.36 38.03
CA LYS A 146 29.13 -4.49 38.97
C LYS A 146 28.28 -5.68 38.53
N GLU A 147 27.04 -5.43 38.13
CA GLU A 147 26.14 -6.48 37.66
C GLU A 147 26.64 -7.14 36.36
N TYR A 148 27.15 -6.34 35.42
CA TYR A 148 27.77 -6.85 34.20
C TYR A 148 29.02 -7.68 34.51
N ALA A 149 29.93 -7.17 35.35
CA ALA A 149 31.15 -7.88 35.73
C ALA A 149 30.84 -9.24 36.37
N SER A 150 29.82 -9.29 37.24
CA SER A 150 29.34 -10.51 37.90
C SER A 150 28.73 -11.52 36.91
N LYS A 151 28.01 -11.05 35.88
CA LYS A 151 27.37 -11.92 34.87
C LYS A 151 28.34 -12.40 33.80
N ALA A 152 29.29 -11.55 33.39
CA ALA A 152 30.23 -11.83 32.32
C ALA A 152 31.53 -12.50 32.82
N ASN A 153 31.83 -12.45 34.11
CA ASN A 153 33.13 -12.82 34.69
C ASN A 153 34.31 -12.06 34.04
N VAL A 154 34.10 -10.78 33.71
CA VAL A 154 35.10 -9.90 33.06
C VAL A 154 35.32 -8.66 33.91
N HIS A 155 36.44 -7.98 33.68
CA HIS A 155 36.72 -6.68 34.27
C HIS A 155 35.63 -5.64 33.96
N MET A 156 35.50 -4.64 34.84
CA MET A 156 34.50 -3.59 34.70
C MET A 156 34.75 -2.79 33.41
N PRO A 157 33.75 -2.67 32.52
CA PRO A 157 33.89 -1.90 31.30
C PRO A 157 33.88 -0.40 31.62
N MET A 158 34.61 0.37 30.81
CA MET A 158 34.56 1.83 30.84
C MET A 158 33.29 2.29 30.11
N ILE A 159 32.40 2.98 30.82
CA ILE A 159 31.16 3.52 30.24
C ILE A 159 31.28 5.04 30.29
N ASN A 160 31.41 5.66 29.12
CA ASN A 160 31.46 7.10 28.96
C ASN A 160 30.08 7.61 28.54
N ILE A 161 29.50 8.55 29.28
CA ILE A 161 28.23 9.18 28.91
C ILE A 161 28.54 10.28 27.88
N ASP A 162 27.90 10.21 26.72
CA ASP A 162 27.98 11.26 25.70
C ASP A 162 27.20 12.49 26.20
N LYS A 163 27.91 13.59 26.46
CA LYS A 163 27.31 14.88 26.86
C LYS A 163 27.10 15.83 25.68
N THR A 164 27.44 15.38 24.46
CA THR A 164 27.36 16.19 23.24
C THR A 164 26.15 15.83 22.38
N VAL A 165 25.78 14.54 22.36
CA VAL A 165 24.64 14.02 21.58
C VAL A 165 23.67 13.29 22.51
N PHE A 166 22.53 13.93 22.81
CA PHE A 166 21.45 13.34 23.59
C PHE A 166 20.40 12.68 22.69
N LEU A 167 19.66 11.73 23.27
CA LEU A 167 18.46 11.19 22.62
C LEU A 167 17.37 12.27 22.55
N PRO A 168 16.45 12.17 21.57
CA PRO A 168 15.38 13.14 21.43
C PRO A 168 14.53 13.26 22.71
N PRO A 169 14.00 14.46 23.02
CA PRO A 169 13.22 14.69 24.21
C PRO A 169 11.90 13.90 24.19
N PRO A 170 11.22 13.75 25.34
CA PRO A 170 9.88 13.17 25.37
C PRO A 170 8.92 13.98 24.48
N LEU A 171 7.89 13.31 23.96
CA LEU A 171 6.90 13.92 23.08
C LEU A 171 6.23 15.11 23.80
N SER A 172 6.32 16.31 23.20
CA SER A 172 5.67 17.53 23.68
C SER A 172 4.44 17.82 22.83
N ASN A 173 3.36 18.32 23.45
CA ASN A 173 2.11 18.64 22.77
C ASN A 173 2.24 19.81 21.76
N GLU A 174 3.34 20.56 21.80
CA GLU A 174 3.55 21.72 20.93
C GLU A 174 4.07 21.35 19.53
N ASP A 175 4.79 20.23 19.38
CA ASP A 175 5.35 19.77 18.10
C ASP A 175 5.20 18.24 17.92
N PRO A 176 4.08 17.76 17.35
CA PRO A 176 3.82 16.33 17.15
C PRO A 176 4.79 15.62 16.19
N HIS A 177 5.45 16.38 15.30
CA HIS A 177 6.35 15.86 14.27
C HIS A 177 7.83 15.88 14.68
N ARG A 178 8.15 16.33 15.89
CA ARG A 178 9.53 16.31 16.39
C ARG A 178 9.95 14.86 16.68
N PRO A 179 11.21 14.47 16.39
CA PRO A 179 11.75 13.21 16.88
C PRO A 179 11.57 13.16 18.40
N SER A 180 10.92 12.12 18.89
CA SER A 180 10.66 11.92 20.31
C SER A 180 11.08 10.52 20.74
N CYS A 181 11.43 10.38 22.01
CA CYS A 181 11.81 9.11 22.60
C CYS A 181 11.11 8.95 23.95
N SER A 182 10.46 7.81 24.17
CA SER A 182 9.76 7.47 25.40
C SER A 182 10.72 7.13 26.55
N GLY A 183 11.96 6.74 26.20
CA GLY A 183 13.05 6.51 27.15
C GLY A 183 13.96 5.37 26.73
N GLY A 184 14.85 5.00 27.65
CA GLY A 184 15.87 3.97 27.44
C GLY A 184 17.23 4.55 27.05
N VAL A 185 18.08 3.67 26.52
CA VAL A 185 19.50 3.97 26.30
C VAL A 185 19.96 3.43 24.95
N VAL A 186 20.90 4.15 24.35
CA VAL A 186 21.63 3.69 23.16
C VAL A 186 23.09 3.57 23.56
N LEU A 187 23.67 2.39 23.35
CA LEU A 187 25.10 2.19 23.54
C LEU A 187 25.78 2.10 22.19
N ALA A 188 26.90 2.79 22.04
CA ALA A 188 27.76 2.68 20.87
C ALA A 188 29.15 2.21 21.30
N SER A 189 29.86 1.56 20.39
CA SER A 189 31.30 1.37 20.49
C SER A 189 32.02 2.73 20.53
N VAL A 190 33.23 2.80 21.09
CA VAL A 190 34.06 4.02 21.06
C VAL A 190 34.29 4.52 19.63
N ASP A 191 34.44 3.59 18.69
CA ASP A 191 34.60 3.89 17.26
C ASP A 191 33.30 4.37 16.59
N GLY A 192 32.15 4.28 17.27
CA GLY A 192 30.82 4.58 16.73
C GLY A 192 30.31 3.60 15.67
N LYS A 193 31.07 2.55 15.33
CA LYS A 193 30.72 1.58 14.27
C LYS A 193 29.58 0.65 14.66
N ILE A 194 29.56 0.20 15.91
CA ILE A 194 28.52 -0.69 16.43
C ILE A 194 27.63 0.15 17.33
N VAL A 195 26.35 0.26 16.96
CA VAL A 195 25.34 0.97 17.75
C VAL A 195 24.25 -0.01 18.13
N PHE A 196 23.98 -0.11 19.42
CA PHE A 196 22.94 -0.94 19.98
C PHE A 196 21.85 -0.04 20.56
N GLU A 197 20.75 0.07 19.81
CA GLU A 197 19.57 0.81 20.23
C GLU A 197 18.69 -0.04 21.14
N ASN A 198 18.57 0.38 22.40
CA ASN A 198 17.71 -0.27 23.39
C ASN A 198 16.77 0.75 24.03
N THR A 199 16.21 1.62 23.20
CA THR A 199 15.13 2.55 23.55
C THR A 199 13.83 1.76 23.78
N LEU A 200 12.92 2.32 24.57
CA LEU A 200 11.62 1.72 24.81
C LEU A 200 10.81 1.60 23.52
N ASP A 201 10.95 2.58 22.63
CA ASP A 201 10.26 2.63 21.33
C ASP A 201 10.77 1.53 20.39
N ALA A 202 12.10 1.39 20.21
CA ALA A 202 12.66 0.33 19.37
C ALA A 202 12.31 -1.08 19.89
N ARG A 203 12.21 -1.24 21.22
CA ARG A 203 11.75 -2.49 21.82
C ARG A 203 10.27 -2.76 21.59
N LEU A 204 9.42 -1.73 21.67
CA LEU A 204 8.01 -1.85 21.35
C LEU A 204 7.85 -2.28 19.90
N ASP A 205 8.57 -1.65 18.98
CA ASP A 205 8.53 -2.00 17.57
C ASP A 205 9.00 -3.44 17.33
N ALA A 206 10.12 -3.85 17.91
CA ALA A 206 10.62 -5.22 17.78
C ALA A 206 9.62 -6.26 18.36
N ALA A 207 9.03 -5.97 19.52
CA ALA A 207 8.02 -6.83 20.14
C ALA A 207 6.75 -6.89 19.29
N PHE A 208 6.31 -5.76 18.76
CA PHE A 208 5.13 -5.62 17.92
C PHE A 208 5.27 -6.43 16.63
N HIS A 209 6.38 -6.29 15.91
CA HIS A 209 6.63 -7.07 14.68
C HIS A 209 6.66 -8.58 14.96
N LYS A 210 7.27 -9.00 16.06
CA LYS A 210 7.32 -10.41 16.46
C LYS A 210 5.95 -10.96 16.86
N LYS A 211 5.12 -10.14 17.51
CA LYS A 211 3.78 -10.51 18.00
C LYS A 211 2.66 -10.20 17.02
N LEU A 212 2.95 -9.55 15.89
CA LEU A 212 1.98 -9.19 14.86
C LEU A 212 1.10 -10.37 14.42
N PRO A 213 1.63 -11.60 14.21
CA PRO A 213 0.78 -12.75 13.86
C PRO A 213 -0.23 -13.10 14.97
N GLU A 214 0.19 -13.07 16.24
CA GLU A 214 -0.67 -13.36 17.40
C GLU A 214 -1.74 -12.27 17.58
N ILE A 215 -1.35 -10.99 17.39
CA ILE A 215 -2.27 -9.84 17.46
C ILE A 215 -3.34 -9.94 16.36
N ARG A 216 -2.93 -10.21 15.11
CA ARG A 216 -3.86 -10.40 13.99
C ARG A 216 -4.82 -11.56 14.25
N LYS A 217 -4.31 -12.67 14.77
CA LYS A 217 -5.12 -13.84 15.15
C LYS A 217 -6.20 -13.49 16.18
N ALA A 218 -5.82 -12.74 17.21
CA ALA A 218 -6.71 -12.34 18.29
C ALA A 218 -7.79 -11.34 17.83
N LEU A 219 -7.43 -10.38 16.98
CA LEU A 219 -8.34 -9.32 16.50
C LEU A 219 -9.32 -9.81 15.44
N TYR A 220 -8.83 -10.57 14.46
CA TYR A 220 -9.61 -10.89 13.26
C TYR A 220 -10.18 -12.32 13.25
N ARG A 221 -9.89 -13.12 14.29
CA ARG A 221 -10.35 -14.52 14.41
C ARG A 221 -10.00 -15.37 13.18
N GLU A 222 -8.76 -15.26 12.71
CA GLU A 222 -8.16 -16.25 11.80
C GLU A 222 -7.45 -17.38 12.58
#